data_AF-S4PNT3-F1
#
_entry.id   AF-S4PNT3-F1
#
_cell.length_a   1.000
_cell.length_b   1.000
_cell.length_c   1.000
_cell.angle_alpha   90.00
_cell.angle_beta   90.00
_cell.angle_gamma   90.00
#
_symmetry.space_group_name_H-M   'P 1'
#
loop_
_entity.id
_entity.type
_entity.pdbx_description
1 polymer ?
#
loop_
_entity_poly.entity_id
_entity_poly.type
_entity_poly.pdbx_seq_one_letter_code
_entity_poly.pdbx_strand_id
1 'polypeptide(L)'
;MASLDVQSVFCGTVLNARTCLKEKSVTASEYIRLRQDELTLIAQHKYGLRVSTEEKWKDFIAYLGESAVAFELLQTKCSSPVKIQFDASGGSSKGAAFILYNGARLESIIRTFEEKVAEGSYPSLPSLENTDLSLLTDEDEWSLIFTYIMGLPSLLDSSVCVDESTLVRRHDDRVHEFRPHLICKFLSNMVKLFSQYYRRVRILTEPRQHLLP
;
A
#
# COMPACT_ATOMS: atom_id res chain seq x y z
N MET A 1 5.66 -37.45 4.85
CA MET A 1 6.09 -36.11 5.30
C MET A 1 6.79 -35.45 4.12
N ALA A 2 6.13 -34.49 3.46
CA ALA A 2 6.82 -33.68 2.45
C ALA A 2 7.89 -32.86 3.17
N SER A 3 9.15 -32.99 2.78
CA SER A 3 10.20 -32.08 3.25
C SER A 3 9.80 -30.67 2.80
N LEU A 4 9.70 -29.74 3.75
CA LEU A 4 9.61 -28.32 3.43
C LEU A 4 10.89 -27.96 2.66
N ASP A 5 10.76 -27.72 1.36
CA ASP A 5 11.88 -27.33 0.51
C ASP A 5 12.30 -25.91 0.97
N VAL A 6 13.42 -25.83 1.70
CA VAL A 6 13.92 -24.55 2.23
C VAL A 6 14.58 -23.81 1.08
N GLN A 7 13.92 -22.78 0.59
CA GLN A 7 14.40 -21.95 -0.52
C GLN A 7 15.02 -20.66 0.01
N SER A 8 16.17 -20.28 -0.55
CA SER A 8 16.88 -19.06 -0.16
C SER A 8 16.45 -17.87 -1.02
N VAL A 9 16.14 -16.74 -0.37
CA VAL A 9 15.87 -15.46 -1.05
C VAL A 9 17.04 -14.52 -0.81
N PHE A 10 17.65 -14.03 -1.89
CA PHE A 10 18.75 -13.09 -1.80
C PHE A 10 18.25 -11.65 -1.62
N CYS A 11 18.74 -10.98 -0.58
CA CYS A 11 18.47 -9.58 -0.28
C CYS A 11 19.72 -8.72 -0.51
N GLY A 12 19.55 -7.64 -1.28
CA GLY A 12 20.56 -6.65 -1.53
C GLY A 12 20.92 -5.86 -0.27
N THR A 13 22.07 -5.21 -0.30
CA THR A 13 22.60 -4.47 0.84
C THR A 13 21.87 -3.15 1.04
N VAL A 14 21.71 -2.73 2.29
CA VAL A 14 21.24 -1.38 2.63
C VAL A 14 22.40 -0.38 2.53
N LEU A 15 22.22 0.64 1.71
CA LEU A 15 23.18 1.71 1.46
C LEU A 15 22.67 3.02 2.02
N ASN A 16 23.56 3.83 2.56
CA ASN A 16 23.26 5.21 2.88
C ASN A 16 23.19 6.04 1.59
N ALA A 17 22.07 6.72 1.33
CA ALA A 17 21.86 7.44 0.08
C ALA A 17 22.87 8.57 -0.16
N ARG A 18 23.44 9.17 0.89
CA ARG A 18 24.43 10.26 0.76
C ARG A 18 25.83 9.73 0.46
N THR A 19 26.28 8.74 1.22
CA THR A 19 27.65 8.21 1.07
C THR A 19 27.74 7.14 -0.01
N CYS A 20 26.61 6.54 -0.41
CA CYS A 20 26.52 5.35 -1.27
C CYS A 20 27.29 4.13 -0.72
N LEU A 21 27.66 4.13 0.56
CA LEU A 21 28.31 3.02 1.25
C LEU A 21 27.28 2.22 2.06
N LYS A 22 27.66 0.99 2.43
CA LYS A 22 26.84 0.15 3.33
C LYS A 22 26.59 0.90 4.64
N GLU A 23 25.33 1.03 5.01
CA GLU A 23 24.99 1.60 6.31
C GLU A 23 25.29 0.59 7.42
N LYS A 24 25.97 1.05 8.48
CA LYS A 24 26.41 0.22 9.62
C LYS A 24 26.24 0.90 10.98
N SER A 25 25.93 2.19 10.97
CA SER A 25 25.91 3.04 12.16
C SER A 25 24.53 3.12 12.81
N VAL A 26 23.46 2.98 12.02
CA VAL A 26 22.07 3.11 12.49
C VAL A 26 21.39 1.75 12.57
N THR A 27 20.73 1.48 13.69
CA THR A 27 19.93 0.27 13.92
C THR A 27 18.56 0.37 13.25
N ALA A 28 17.90 -0.78 13.04
CA ALA A 28 16.55 -0.81 12.48
C ALA A 28 15.55 0.00 13.34
N SER A 29 15.62 -0.13 14.67
CA SER A 29 14.72 0.58 15.59
C SER A 29 14.91 2.09 15.55
N GLU A 30 16.15 2.57 15.45
CA GLU A 30 16.44 4.00 15.28
C GLU A 30 15.91 4.53 13.95
N TYR A 31 16.06 3.74 12.88
CA TYR A 31 15.55 4.12 11.56
C TYR A 31 14.02 4.12 11.50
N ILE A 32 13.36 3.15 12.13
CA ILE A 32 11.90 3.12 12.28
C ILE A 32 11.44 4.36 13.04
N ARG A 33 12.07 4.70 14.17
CA ARG A 33 11.74 5.89 14.95
C ARG A 33 11.88 7.19 14.14
N LEU A 34 12.94 7.30 13.34
CA LEU A 34 13.10 8.42 12.41
C LEU A 34 11.90 8.55 11.46
N ARG A 35 11.43 7.43 10.89
CA ARG A 35 10.25 7.43 10.01
C ARG A 35 8.93 7.68 10.75
N GLN A 36 8.80 7.25 12.01
CA GLN A 36 7.66 7.57 12.87
C GLN A 36 7.52 9.08 13.07
N ASP A 37 8.63 9.76 13.39
CA ASP A 37 8.66 11.20 13.62
C ASP A 37 8.26 11.96 12.34
N GLU A 38 8.82 11.57 11.18
CA GLU A 38 8.47 12.17 9.89
C GLU A 38 7.00 11.97 9.50
N LEU A 39 6.48 10.74 9.65
CA LEU A 39 5.09 10.44 9.35
C LEU A 39 4.12 11.18 10.27
N THR A 40 4.46 11.33 11.55
CA THR A 40 3.67 12.10 12.50
C THR A 40 3.55 13.55 12.04
N LEU A 41 4.67 14.16 11.64
CA LEU A 41 4.69 15.53 11.10
C LEU A 41 3.86 15.63 9.81
N ILE A 42 3.99 14.68 8.89
CA ILE A 42 3.17 14.66 7.66
C ILE A 42 1.69 14.54 8.00
N ALA A 43 1.32 13.63 8.91
CA ALA A 43 -0.07 13.41 9.32
C ALA A 43 -0.69 14.67 9.94
N GLN A 44 0.04 15.35 10.82
CA GLN A 44 -0.38 16.61 11.43
C GLN A 44 -0.53 17.73 10.40
N HIS A 45 0.53 18.00 9.63
CA HIS A 45 0.58 19.19 8.76
C HIS A 45 -0.19 19.04 7.46
N LYS A 46 -0.22 17.85 6.86
CA LYS A 46 -0.82 17.61 5.54
C LYS A 46 -2.25 17.10 5.63
N TYR A 47 -2.54 16.28 6.64
CA TYR A 47 -3.84 15.61 6.78
C TYR A 47 -4.63 16.08 8.01
N GLY A 48 -4.08 16.99 8.82
CA GLY A 48 -4.76 17.61 9.95
C GLY A 48 -5.02 16.66 11.12
N LEU A 49 -4.27 15.55 11.23
CA LEU A 49 -4.44 14.63 12.37
C LEU A 49 -4.01 15.32 13.68
N ARG A 50 -4.85 15.20 14.70
CA ARG A 50 -4.55 15.66 16.05
C ARG A 50 -3.83 14.56 16.82
N VAL A 51 -2.65 14.87 17.36
CA VAL A 51 -1.91 13.93 18.21
C VAL A 51 -2.62 13.78 19.55
N SER A 52 -2.85 12.53 19.95
CA SER A 52 -3.35 12.16 21.27
C SER A 52 -2.23 11.51 22.09
N THR A 53 -2.31 11.56 23.42
CA THR A 53 -1.37 10.86 24.31
C THR A 53 -1.85 9.45 24.67
N GLU A 54 -3.01 9.04 24.17
CA GLU A 54 -3.58 7.72 24.38
C GLU A 54 -2.65 6.60 23.91
N GLU A 55 -2.70 5.46 24.57
CA GLU A 55 -1.90 4.28 24.25
C GLU A 55 -2.14 3.81 22.80
N LYS A 56 -3.41 3.78 22.37
CA LYS A 56 -3.81 3.49 20.98
C LYS A 56 -3.15 4.42 19.97
N TRP A 57 -2.90 5.68 20.34
CA TRP A 57 -2.22 6.63 19.46
C TRP A 57 -0.74 6.26 19.31
N LYS A 58 -0.08 5.84 20.39
CA LYS A 58 1.32 5.38 20.34
C LYS A 58 1.47 4.14 19.46
N ASP A 59 0.57 3.18 19.60
CA ASP A 59 0.57 1.97 18.78
C ASP A 59 0.34 2.30 17.29
N PHE A 60 -0.56 3.24 17.02
CA PHE A 60 -0.81 3.73 15.66
C PHE A 60 0.43 4.38 15.05
N ILE A 61 1.10 5.30 15.78
CA ILE A 61 2.34 5.92 15.29
C ILE A 61 3.44 4.86 15.10
N ALA A 62 3.53 3.87 15.99
CA ALA A 62 4.48 2.79 15.86
C ALA A 62 4.29 2.01 14.56
N TYR A 63 3.06 1.60 14.31
CA TYR A 63 2.64 0.90 13.09
C TYR A 63 2.90 1.73 11.81
N LEU A 64 2.65 3.05 11.84
CA LEU A 64 2.94 3.91 10.70
C LEU A 64 4.42 3.88 10.32
N GLY A 65 5.32 4.00 11.30
CA GLY A 65 6.76 4.00 11.05
C GLY A 65 7.28 2.67 10.52
N GLU A 66 6.82 1.56 11.11
CA GLU A 66 7.14 0.21 10.62
C GLU A 66 6.67 0.02 9.17
N SER A 67 5.44 0.45 8.88
CA SER A 67 4.86 0.38 7.54
C SER A 67 5.64 1.21 6.53
N ALA A 68 6.10 2.41 6.90
CA ALA A 68 6.92 3.24 6.03
C ALA A 68 8.29 2.64 5.75
N VAL A 69 8.97 2.10 6.77
CA VAL A 69 10.25 1.42 6.56
C VAL A 69 10.06 0.17 5.70
N ALA A 70 9.03 -0.63 5.96
CA ALA A 70 8.70 -1.80 5.15
C ALA A 70 8.47 -1.40 3.69
N PHE A 71 7.65 -0.39 3.44
CA PHE A 71 7.40 0.11 2.09
C PHE A 71 8.69 0.61 1.41
N GLU A 72 9.52 1.38 2.12
CA GLU A 72 10.78 1.91 1.59
C GLU A 72 11.77 0.82 1.20
N LEU A 73 11.85 -0.25 1.99
CA LEU A 73 12.74 -1.37 1.72
C LEU A 73 12.19 -2.27 0.60
N LEU A 74 10.87 -2.50 0.58
CA LEU A 74 10.21 -3.43 -0.33
C LEU A 74 9.92 -2.85 -1.72
N GLN A 75 9.87 -1.52 -1.88
CA GLN A 75 9.65 -0.87 -3.19
C GLN A 75 10.80 -1.09 -4.18
N THR A 76 11.95 -1.59 -3.71
CA THR A 76 13.09 -1.97 -4.53
C THR A 76 13.12 -3.50 -4.69
N LYS A 77 13.56 -3.97 -5.86
CA LYS A 77 13.74 -5.41 -6.11
C LYS A 77 14.65 -6.01 -5.03
N CYS A 78 14.23 -7.13 -4.40
CA CYS A 78 14.93 -7.71 -3.26
C CYS A 78 16.42 -7.93 -3.51
N SER A 79 16.81 -8.38 -4.71
CA SER A 79 18.22 -8.63 -5.03
C SER A 79 19.05 -7.37 -5.33
N SER A 80 18.43 -6.20 -5.36
CA SER A 80 19.10 -4.92 -5.63
C SER A 80 19.41 -4.18 -4.32
N PRO A 81 20.52 -3.43 -4.24
CA PRO A 81 20.79 -2.60 -3.06
C PRO A 81 19.70 -1.54 -2.86
N VAL A 82 19.26 -1.36 -1.62
CA VAL A 82 18.30 -0.32 -1.23
C VAL A 82 19.07 0.88 -0.70
N LYS A 83 18.72 2.09 -1.16
CA LYS A 83 19.30 3.34 -0.63
C LYS A 83 18.34 3.97 0.37
N ILE A 84 18.73 4.01 1.64
CA ILE A 84 17.95 4.66 2.70
C ILE A 84 18.39 6.11 2.88
N GLN A 85 17.42 6.97 3.14
CA GLN A 85 17.60 8.42 3.31
C GLN A 85 17.29 8.84 4.74
N PHE A 86 18.16 9.65 5.33
CA PHE A 86 18.00 10.13 6.72
C PHE A 86 17.35 11.51 6.82
N ASP A 87 17.19 12.20 5.69
CA ASP A 87 16.52 13.48 5.61
C ASP A 87 15.08 13.33 5.10
N ALA A 88 14.21 14.17 5.66
CA ALA A 88 12.80 14.26 5.28
C ALA A 88 12.57 14.77 3.84
N SER A 89 13.62 15.31 3.19
CA SER A 89 13.61 15.75 1.79
C SER A 89 13.49 14.58 0.80
N GLY A 90 13.90 13.37 1.20
CA GLY A 90 14.07 12.21 0.33
C GLY A 90 12.81 11.56 -0.24
N GLY A 91 11.63 12.06 0.11
CA GLY A 91 10.36 11.64 -0.49
C GLY A 91 9.84 10.26 -0.09
N SER A 92 10.65 9.40 0.54
CA SER A 92 10.27 8.03 0.93
C SER A 92 9.00 8.01 1.80
N SER A 93 9.00 8.78 2.89
CA SER A 93 7.87 8.88 3.82
C SER A 93 6.62 9.49 3.19
N LYS A 94 6.76 10.28 2.11
CA LYS A 94 5.61 10.87 1.40
C LYS A 94 4.82 9.81 0.65
N GLY A 95 5.49 8.82 0.07
CA GLY A 95 4.86 7.70 -0.63
C GLY A 95 4.05 6.82 0.34
N ALA A 96 4.70 6.37 1.41
CA ALA A 96 4.04 5.57 2.45
C ALA A 96 2.86 6.33 3.10
N ALA A 97 3.07 7.60 3.49
CA ALA A 97 2.01 8.43 4.06
C ALA A 97 0.81 8.59 3.10
N PHE A 98 1.06 8.68 1.80
CA PHE A 98 0.01 8.81 0.80
C PHE A 98 -0.80 7.51 0.65
N ILE A 99 -0.13 6.35 0.64
CA ILE A 99 -0.81 5.04 0.58
C ILE A 99 -1.65 4.83 1.83
N LEU A 100 -1.05 4.98 3.02
CA LEU A 100 -1.72 4.75 4.31
C LEU A 100 -2.94 5.66 4.47
N TYR A 101 -2.81 6.95 4.12
CA TYR A 101 -3.92 7.89 4.21
C TYR A 101 -5.08 7.56 3.25
N ASN A 102 -4.79 7.18 2.00
CA ASN A 102 -5.86 6.76 1.08
C ASN A 102 -6.49 5.43 1.49
N GLY A 103 -5.73 4.52 2.12
CA GLY A 103 -6.26 3.32 2.76
C GLY A 103 -7.27 3.63 3.86
N ALA A 104 -6.89 4.51 4.80
CA ALA A 104 -7.80 4.95 5.88
C ALA A 104 -9.05 5.67 5.34
N ARG A 105 -8.90 6.40 4.21
CA ARG A 105 -10.04 7.03 3.52
C ARG A 105 -11.00 5.99 2.94
N LEU A 106 -10.49 4.98 2.23
CA LEU A 106 -11.32 3.88 1.70
C LEU A 106 -12.06 3.17 2.82
N GLU A 107 -11.35 2.81 3.89
CA GLU A 107 -11.94 2.20 5.08
C GLU A 107 -13.06 3.07 5.67
N SER A 108 -12.83 4.38 5.79
CA SER A 108 -13.83 5.31 6.33
C SER A 108 -15.07 5.40 5.43
N ILE A 109 -14.92 5.38 4.11
CA ILE A 109 -16.05 5.37 3.17
C ILE A 109 -16.88 4.10 3.36
N ILE A 110 -16.22 2.93 3.41
CA ILE A 110 -16.90 1.64 3.56
C ILE A 110 -17.63 1.59 4.91
N ARG A 111 -16.93 1.92 6.01
CA ARG A 111 -17.51 1.93 7.35
C ARG A 111 -18.71 2.88 7.45
N THR A 112 -18.59 4.11 6.95
CA THR A 112 -19.71 5.08 6.97
C THR A 112 -20.90 4.61 6.12
N PHE A 113 -20.66 3.91 5.00
CA PHE A 113 -21.74 3.30 4.23
C PHE A 113 -22.44 2.22 5.07
N GLU A 114 -21.70 1.29 5.66
CA GLU A 114 -22.24 0.21 6.50
C GLU A 114 -23.05 0.75 7.69
N GLU A 115 -22.53 1.77 8.38
CA GLU A 115 -23.23 2.47 9.47
C GLU A 115 -24.57 3.05 9.01
N LYS A 116 -24.58 3.76 7.87
CA LYS A 116 -25.81 4.36 7.32
C LYS A 116 -26.81 3.34 6.82
N VAL A 117 -26.36 2.18 6.36
CA VAL A 117 -27.25 1.05 6.04
C VAL A 117 -27.87 0.49 7.31
N ALA A 118 -27.07 0.27 8.36
CA ALA A 118 -27.57 -0.22 9.65
C ALA A 118 -28.58 0.75 10.29
N GLU A 119 -28.40 2.06 10.10
CA GLU A 119 -29.33 3.10 10.55
C GLU A 119 -30.57 3.27 9.65
N GLY A 120 -30.64 2.57 8.52
CA GLY A 120 -31.75 2.66 7.55
C GLY A 120 -31.74 3.93 6.68
N SER A 121 -30.66 4.71 6.71
CA SER A 121 -30.50 5.91 5.88
C SER A 121 -30.09 5.61 4.44
N TYR A 122 -29.39 4.49 4.21
CA TYR A 122 -29.08 3.96 2.88
C TYR A 122 -29.63 2.55 2.70
N PRO A 123 -30.00 2.16 1.47
CA PRO A 123 -30.27 0.77 1.16
C PRO A 123 -28.97 -0.06 1.15
N SER A 124 -29.08 -1.35 1.43
CA SER A 124 -27.99 -2.30 1.17
C SER A 124 -27.60 -2.30 -0.31
N LEU A 125 -26.33 -2.59 -0.61
CA LEU A 125 -25.90 -2.72 -2.00
C LEU A 125 -26.68 -3.84 -2.71
N PRO A 126 -27.14 -3.62 -3.95
CA PRO A 126 -27.72 -4.68 -4.76
C PRO A 126 -26.67 -5.76 -5.06
N SER A 127 -27.12 -6.94 -5.46
CA SER A 127 -26.20 -7.94 -6.04
C SER A 127 -25.56 -7.39 -7.31
N LEU A 128 -24.40 -7.95 -7.68
CA LEU A 128 -23.71 -7.54 -8.90
C LEU A 128 -24.58 -7.70 -10.15
N GLU A 129 -25.40 -8.75 -10.20
CA GLU A 129 -26.37 -9.01 -11.29
C GLU A 129 -27.43 -7.92 -11.42
N ASN A 130 -27.80 -7.28 -10.30
CA ASN A 130 -28.79 -6.20 -10.24
C ASN A 130 -28.14 -4.81 -10.17
N THR A 131 -26.82 -4.72 -10.33
CA THR A 131 -26.09 -3.46 -10.34
C THR A 131 -26.03 -2.91 -11.76
N ASP A 132 -26.52 -1.68 -11.95
CA ASP A 132 -26.40 -0.99 -13.24
C ASP A 132 -24.97 -0.46 -13.45
N LEU A 133 -24.12 -1.30 -14.04
CA LEU A 133 -22.74 -0.95 -14.39
C LEU A 133 -22.64 0.05 -15.55
N SER A 134 -23.75 0.36 -16.25
CA SER A 134 -23.74 1.39 -17.31
C SER A 134 -23.55 2.81 -16.77
N LEU A 135 -23.76 3.00 -15.46
CA LEU A 135 -23.52 4.26 -14.76
C LEU A 135 -22.02 4.58 -14.59
N LEU A 136 -21.14 3.58 -14.76
CA LEU A 136 -19.70 3.79 -14.76
C LEU A 136 -19.27 4.42 -16.09
N THR A 137 -18.98 5.71 -16.05
CA THR A 137 -18.73 6.54 -17.24
C THR A 137 -17.33 7.14 -17.27
N ASP A 138 -16.57 7.04 -16.17
CA ASP A 138 -15.20 7.54 -16.09
C ASP A 138 -14.19 6.41 -16.31
N GLU A 139 -13.17 6.65 -17.15
CA GLU A 139 -12.08 5.70 -17.41
C GLU A 139 -11.33 5.30 -16.12
N ASP A 140 -11.28 6.19 -15.13
CA ASP A 140 -10.67 5.89 -13.83
C ASP A 140 -11.47 4.79 -13.10
N GLU A 141 -12.80 4.70 -13.27
CA GLU A 141 -13.66 3.66 -12.66
C GLU A 141 -13.34 2.29 -13.25
N TRP A 142 -13.31 2.21 -14.57
CA TRP A 142 -12.98 0.98 -15.28
C TRP A 142 -11.55 0.54 -15.00
N SER A 143 -10.62 1.49 -14.89
CA SER A 143 -9.24 1.21 -14.48
C SER A 143 -9.17 0.64 -13.06
N LEU A 144 -9.92 1.19 -12.10
CA LEU A 144 -10.00 0.65 -10.73
C LEU A 144 -10.49 -0.80 -10.73
N ILE A 145 -11.55 -1.10 -11.50
CA ILE A 145 -12.13 -2.46 -11.56
C ILE A 145 -11.19 -3.43 -12.27
N PHE A 146 -10.86 -3.18 -13.54
CA PHE A 146 -10.16 -4.17 -14.35
C PHE A 146 -8.67 -4.28 -13.99
N THR A 147 -8.02 -3.16 -13.67
CA THR A 147 -6.57 -3.18 -13.40
C THR A 147 -6.27 -3.57 -11.96
N TYR A 148 -7.05 -3.06 -10.99
CA TYR A 148 -6.68 -3.18 -9.58
C TYR A 148 -7.51 -4.19 -8.79
N ILE A 149 -8.81 -4.27 -9.02
CA ILE A 149 -9.64 -5.30 -8.35
C ILE A 149 -9.41 -6.65 -9.03
N MET A 150 -9.67 -6.72 -10.34
CA MET A 150 -9.54 -7.97 -11.11
C MET A 150 -8.08 -8.35 -11.40
N GLY A 151 -7.17 -7.38 -11.47
CA GLY A 151 -5.75 -7.63 -11.73
C GLY A 151 -4.94 -8.10 -10.52
N LEU A 152 -5.50 -8.05 -9.30
CA LEU A 152 -4.80 -8.42 -8.07
C LEU A 152 -4.27 -9.88 -8.09
N PRO A 153 -5.03 -10.91 -8.51
CA PRO A 153 -4.51 -12.28 -8.55
C PRO A 153 -3.27 -12.41 -9.45
N SER A 154 -3.32 -11.85 -10.66
CA SER A 154 -2.20 -11.90 -11.61
C SER A 154 -0.96 -11.16 -11.07
N LEU A 155 -1.16 -10.06 -10.35
CA LEU A 155 -0.07 -9.39 -9.64
C LEU A 155 0.56 -10.30 -8.58
N LEU A 156 -0.25 -10.98 -7.76
CA LEU A 156 0.25 -11.85 -6.69
C LEU A 156 1.04 -13.02 -7.28
N ASP A 157 0.54 -13.64 -8.35
CA ASP A 157 1.25 -14.69 -9.10
C ASP A 157 2.58 -14.18 -9.64
N SER A 158 2.60 -12.96 -10.21
CA SER A 158 3.83 -12.35 -10.73
C SER A 158 4.83 -11.95 -9.63
N SER A 159 4.32 -11.69 -8.42
CA SER A 159 5.11 -11.27 -7.25
C SER A 159 5.85 -12.43 -6.60
N VAL A 160 5.42 -13.67 -6.86
CA VAL A 160 6.03 -14.90 -6.36
C VAL A 160 6.44 -15.75 -7.56
N CYS A 161 7.68 -15.59 -8.03
CA CYS A 161 8.18 -16.45 -9.09
C CYS A 161 8.63 -17.79 -8.54
N VAL A 162 7.90 -18.85 -8.88
CA VAL A 162 8.39 -20.22 -8.80
C VAL A 162 8.60 -20.68 -10.24
N ASP A 163 9.62 -20.15 -10.91
CA ASP A 163 9.84 -20.48 -12.32
C ASP A 163 10.73 -21.73 -12.46
N GLU A 164 10.09 -22.87 -12.76
CA GLU A 164 10.77 -24.10 -13.16
C GLU A 164 11.50 -23.96 -14.51
N SER A 165 11.19 -22.97 -15.34
CA SER A 165 11.85 -22.78 -16.65
C SER A 165 13.14 -21.96 -16.58
N THR A 166 13.33 -21.14 -15.55
CA THR A 166 14.63 -20.53 -15.23
C THR A 166 15.70 -21.54 -14.79
N LEU A 167 15.31 -22.80 -14.51
CA LEU A 167 16.21 -23.92 -14.18
C LEU A 167 17.23 -24.23 -15.29
N VAL A 168 16.99 -23.81 -16.53
CA VAL A 168 17.87 -24.15 -17.67
C VAL A 168 19.10 -23.22 -17.75
N ARG A 169 19.13 -22.09 -17.03
CA ARG A 169 20.18 -21.07 -17.23
C ARG A 169 21.35 -21.10 -16.26
N ARG A 170 21.30 -21.82 -15.14
CA ARG A 170 22.47 -22.04 -14.26
C ARG A 170 22.33 -23.37 -13.54
N HIS A 171 23.26 -24.28 -13.79
CA HIS A 171 23.30 -25.65 -13.28
C HIS A 171 23.39 -25.77 -11.73
N ASP A 172 23.31 -24.69 -10.95
CA ASP A 172 23.63 -24.77 -9.51
C ASP A 172 22.92 -23.76 -8.58
N ASP A 173 21.94 -22.98 -9.03
CA ASP A 173 21.24 -22.06 -8.12
C ASP A 173 19.79 -21.83 -8.53
N ARG A 174 18.86 -22.47 -7.80
CA ARG A 174 17.42 -22.19 -7.89
C ARG A 174 17.18 -20.80 -7.31
N VAL A 175 17.19 -19.76 -8.14
CA VAL A 175 16.89 -18.40 -7.67
C VAL A 175 15.38 -18.21 -7.65
N HIS A 176 14.77 -18.49 -6.51
CA HIS A 176 13.40 -18.09 -6.23
C HIS A 176 13.36 -16.57 -6.04
N GLU A 177 12.55 -15.89 -6.84
CA GLU A 177 12.48 -14.44 -6.79
C GLU A 177 11.17 -13.99 -6.15
N PHE A 178 11.30 -13.47 -4.93
CA PHE A 178 10.25 -12.71 -4.28
C PHE A 178 10.31 -11.25 -4.77
N ARG A 179 9.22 -10.75 -5.34
CA ARG A 179 9.15 -9.44 -6.01
C ARG A 179 8.15 -8.48 -5.34
N PRO A 180 8.33 -8.15 -4.05
CA PRO A 180 7.40 -7.28 -3.32
C PRO A 180 7.34 -5.85 -3.89
N HIS A 181 8.37 -5.41 -4.60
CA HIS A 181 8.39 -4.15 -5.34
C HIS A 181 7.25 -4.02 -6.36
N LEU A 182 6.76 -5.12 -6.93
CA LEU A 182 5.60 -5.12 -7.81
C LEU A 182 4.32 -4.78 -7.02
N ILE A 183 4.17 -5.33 -5.81
CA ILE A 183 3.07 -5.03 -4.90
C ILE A 183 3.13 -3.56 -4.48
N CYS A 184 4.30 -3.05 -4.07
CA CYS A 184 4.47 -1.65 -3.70
C CYS A 184 4.11 -0.70 -4.86
N LYS A 185 4.53 -1.03 -6.09
CA LYS A 185 4.21 -0.26 -7.30
C LYS A 185 2.71 -0.30 -7.60
N PHE A 186 2.10 -1.48 -7.51
CA PHE A 186 0.67 -1.66 -7.72
C PHE A 186 -0.15 -0.84 -6.73
N LEU A 187 0.14 -0.96 -5.43
CA LEU A 187 -0.51 -0.17 -4.38
C LEU A 187 -0.36 1.33 -4.62
N SER A 188 0.85 1.80 -4.93
CA SER A 188 1.13 3.21 -5.21
C SER A 188 0.29 3.75 -6.36
N ASN A 189 0.19 2.99 -7.44
CA ASN A 189 -0.57 3.39 -8.62
C ASN A 189 -2.08 3.34 -8.35
N MET A 190 -2.56 2.30 -7.65
CA MET A 190 -3.96 2.16 -7.26
C MET A 190 -4.42 3.36 -6.42
N VAL A 191 -3.70 3.67 -5.34
CA VAL A 191 -4.09 4.78 -4.45
C VAL A 191 -3.98 6.12 -5.16
N LYS A 192 -3.07 6.28 -6.12
CA LYS A 192 -2.96 7.50 -6.93
C LYS A 192 -4.20 7.68 -7.79
N LEU A 193 -4.61 6.63 -8.51
CA LEU A 193 -5.81 6.62 -9.32
C LEU A 193 -7.05 6.90 -8.47
N PHE A 194 -7.21 6.17 -7.36
CA PHE A 194 -8.31 6.38 -6.43
C PHE A 194 -8.35 7.80 -5.88
N SER A 195 -7.21 8.36 -5.46
CA SER A 195 -7.16 9.73 -4.92
C SER A 195 -7.57 10.78 -5.97
N GLN A 196 -7.24 10.55 -7.24
CA GLN A 196 -7.66 11.40 -8.35
C GLN A 196 -9.15 11.29 -8.61
N TYR A 197 -9.68 10.08 -8.68
CA TYR A 197 -11.10 9.81 -8.87
C TYR A 197 -11.94 10.43 -7.75
N TYR A 198 -11.59 10.17 -6.48
CA TYR A 198 -12.30 10.66 -5.31
C TYR A 198 -12.37 12.19 -5.21
N ARG A 199 -11.41 12.92 -5.79
CA ARG A 199 -11.46 14.39 -5.84
C ARG A 199 -12.59 14.91 -6.72
N ARG A 200 -13.01 14.13 -7.72
CA ARG A 200 -13.99 14.51 -8.74
C ARG A 200 -15.35 13.91 -8.46
N VAL A 201 -15.40 12.69 -7.94
CA VAL A 201 -16.63 11.92 -7.73
C VAL A 201 -16.96 11.80 -6.24
N ARG A 202 -18.19 12.20 -5.88
CA ARG A 202 -18.72 12.02 -4.54
C ARG A 202 -19.34 10.63 -4.42
N ILE A 203 -18.69 9.74 -3.67
CA ILE A 203 -19.13 8.35 -3.50
C ILE A 203 -20.36 8.27 -2.58
N LEU A 204 -20.30 8.87 -1.39
CA LEU A 204 -21.44 8.93 -0.46
C LEU A 204 -22.07 10.33 -0.52
N THR A 205 -23.31 10.42 -1.01
CA THR A 205 -24.10 11.66 -1.10
C THR A 205 -25.28 11.67 -0.15
N GLU A 206 -25.95 12.81 0.03
CA GLU A 206 -27.20 12.85 0.81
C GLU A 206 -28.21 11.80 0.29
N PRO A 207 -28.91 11.08 1.19
CA PRO A 207 -29.89 10.05 0.82
C PRO A 207 -31.17 10.69 0.28
N ARG A 208 -31.08 11.35 -0.88
CA ARG A 208 -32.24 11.88 -1.57
C ARG A 208 -32.87 10.74 -2.38
N GLN A 209 -34.19 10.61 -2.34
CA GLN A 209 -34.89 9.48 -2.97
C GLN A 209 -34.58 9.28 -4.46
N HIS A 210 -34.17 10.32 -5.19
CA HIS A 210 -33.76 10.24 -6.60
C HIS A 210 -32.27 9.95 -6.83
N LEU A 211 -31.47 9.85 -5.76
CA LEU A 211 -30.05 9.51 -5.77
C LEU A 211 -29.77 8.12 -5.16
N LEU A 212 -30.81 7.45 -4.68
CA LEU A 212 -30.75 6.10 -4.15
C LEU A 212 -31.15 5.12 -5.27
N PRO A 213 -30.46 3.96 -5.41
CA PRO A 213 -30.85 2.91 -6.35
C PRO A 213 -32.23 2.33 -6.06
#